data_AF-A0A0M4DI39-F1
#
_entry.id   AF-A0A0M4DI39-F1
#
_cell.length_a   1.000
_cell.length_b   1.000
_cell.length_c   1.000
_cell.angle_alpha   90.00
_cell.angle_beta   90.00
_cell.angle_gamma   90.00
#
_symmetry.space_group_name_H-M   'P 1'
#
loop_
_entity.id
_entity.type
_entity.pdbx_description
1 polymer ?
#
loop_
_entity_poly.entity_id
_entity_poly.type
_entity_poly.pdbx_seq_one_letter_code
_entity_poly.pdbx_strand_id
1 'polypeptide(L)'
;MISEMMELLVTHYGGSLSDEALDQGILAIQRAIELGRRSHSGQFRKSGEAYFIHPLRVAHLAARHWMDFSSVLAAILHDVVEDTPVTLGEIEADYGPEVALLVNGLTKASDEKLSREALKAETYRKQLLAAIEDVRVLCLKFWDRTDNLETISALNPAKQSLIAEETRTVYVPLARHLGMGDVANVLDALSLEILYPRRSQRYQETIRALQSQVEIPLRKIRSEINNVCEHHKIGVLLRDRWRPFSVAAAKAMSRGFPTLYTLEIQVDRTMDAYLALGLLHNLYSPIPGKLRDHLNVTSQFGYQALKTTVQAGIYRMRVEITTRKLARFNEAGVLAPGFEFRRANFQELMRSLLDGESAFDTEGLRLASASIQVYTPRGDVRTLPEGSSALDFAFDIHEDLGLHACRARINGQTRLLKSRLMDGDQVEVEQCKIPEVLPKWLEWTATPRARNSIRRYLRSRVKEAS
;
A
#
# COMPACT_ATOMS: atom_id res chain seq x y z
N MET A 1 15.93 -6.99 -18.44
CA MET A 1 14.57 -6.47 -18.68
C MET A 1 13.70 -7.46 -19.46
N ILE A 2 13.75 -7.57 -20.79
CA ILE A 2 12.78 -8.44 -21.52
C ILE A 2 12.90 -9.93 -21.12
N SER A 3 14.11 -10.52 -21.19
CA SER A 3 14.32 -11.94 -20.80
C SER A 3 13.90 -12.18 -19.35
N GLU A 4 14.39 -11.34 -18.44
CA GLU A 4 14.08 -11.40 -17.01
C GLU A 4 12.58 -11.26 -16.72
N MET A 5 11.86 -10.39 -17.43
CA MET A 5 10.41 -10.24 -17.31
C MET A 5 9.67 -11.53 -17.72
N MET A 6 10.11 -12.18 -18.80
CA MET A 6 9.55 -13.46 -19.24
C MET A 6 9.87 -14.58 -18.24
N GLU A 7 11.11 -14.65 -17.76
CA GLU A 7 11.53 -15.62 -16.74
C GLU A 7 10.72 -15.46 -15.45
N LEU A 8 10.46 -14.22 -15.01
CA LEU A 8 9.61 -13.93 -13.85
C LEU A 8 8.19 -14.44 -14.07
N LEU A 9 7.57 -14.13 -15.22
CA LEU A 9 6.21 -14.58 -15.53
C LEU A 9 6.09 -16.11 -15.57
N VAL A 10 7.04 -16.79 -16.23
CA VAL A 10 7.09 -18.25 -16.25
C VAL A 10 7.32 -18.82 -14.85
N THR A 11 8.17 -18.19 -14.04
CA THR A 11 8.41 -18.64 -12.66
C THR A 11 7.18 -18.44 -11.77
N HIS A 12 6.43 -17.37 -11.96
CA HIS A 12 5.27 -17.03 -11.14
C HIS A 12 4.04 -17.84 -11.52
N TYR A 13 3.85 -18.12 -12.82
CA TYR A 13 2.62 -18.69 -13.36
C TYR A 13 2.79 -20.06 -14.02
N GLY A 14 4.02 -20.56 -14.17
CA GLY A 14 4.31 -21.83 -14.82
C GLY A 14 3.73 -23.06 -14.12
N GLY A 15 3.46 -22.97 -12.81
CA GLY A 15 2.79 -24.03 -12.06
C GLY A 15 1.25 -23.97 -12.12
N SER A 16 0.68 -22.89 -12.66
CA SER A 16 -0.78 -22.65 -12.66
C SER A 16 -1.41 -22.65 -14.06
N LEU A 17 -0.60 -22.44 -15.11
CA LEU A 17 -1.04 -22.38 -16.49
C LEU A 17 -0.59 -23.63 -17.26
N SER A 18 -1.30 -23.98 -18.34
CA SER A 18 -0.80 -24.99 -19.29
C SER A 18 0.38 -24.43 -20.08
N ASP A 19 1.23 -25.33 -20.59
CA ASP A 19 2.37 -24.95 -21.45
C ASP A 19 1.89 -24.13 -22.67
N GLU A 20 0.77 -24.50 -23.27
CA GLU A 20 0.15 -23.79 -24.39
C GLU A 20 -0.26 -22.35 -24.01
N ALA A 21 -0.82 -22.15 -22.82
CA ALA A 21 -1.23 -20.82 -22.34
C ALA A 21 -0.01 -19.95 -22.03
N LEU A 22 1.07 -20.53 -21.50
CA LEU A 22 2.34 -19.83 -21.27
C LEU A 22 2.96 -19.39 -22.60
N ASP A 23 3.02 -20.29 -23.59
CA ASP A 23 3.56 -19.98 -24.92
C ASP A 23 2.76 -18.87 -25.60
N GLN A 24 1.43 -18.93 -25.54
CA GLN A 24 0.57 -17.86 -26.06
C GLN A 24 0.82 -16.52 -25.34
N GLY A 25 0.95 -16.53 -24.02
CA GLY A 25 1.26 -15.33 -23.24
C GLY A 25 2.61 -14.71 -23.61
N ILE A 26 3.64 -15.55 -23.77
CA ILE A 26 4.98 -15.11 -24.19
C ILE A 26 4.93 -14.50 -25.60
N LEU A 27 4.24 -15.14 -26.55
CA LEU A 27 4.07 -14.63 -27.91
C LEU A 27 3.28 -13.31 -27.92
N ALA A 28 2.23 -13.19 -27.11
CA ALA A 28 1.48 -11.95 -26.96
C ALA A 28 2.36 -10.80 -26.47
N ILE A 29 3.20 -11.04 -25.46
CA ILE A 29 4.13 -10.02 -24.94
C ILE A 29 5.15 -9.62 -26.01
N GLN A 30 5.70 -10.58 -26.76
CA GLN A 30 6.62 -10.26 -27.86
C GLN A 30 5.97 -9.38 -28.93
N ARG A 31 4.72 -9.69 -29.30
CA ARG A 31 3.93 -8.87 -30.24
C ARG A 31 3.65 -7.48 -29.68
N ALA A 32 3.28 -7.36 -28.41
CA ALA A 32 3.05 -6.07 -27.76
C ALA A 32 4.32 -5.20 -27.69
N ILE A 33 5.48 -5.82 -27.42
CA ILE A 33 6.78 -5.12 -27.43
C ILE A 33 7.09 -4.58 -28.82
N GLU A 34 6.91 -5.39 -29.85
CA GLU A 34 7.16 -4.97 -31.23
C GLU A 34 6.20 -3.85 -31.66
N LEU A 35 4.92 -3.98 -31.32
CA LEU A 35 3.91 -2.94 -31.55
C LEU A 35 4.33 -1.63 -30.86
N GLY A 36 4.64 -1.66 -29.57
CA GLY A 36 5.04 -0.45 -28.83
C GLY A 36 6.32 0.18 -29.37
N ARG A 37 7.31 -0.62 -29.80
CA ARG A 37 8.52 -0.09 -30.45
C ARG A 37 8.22 0.62 -31.77
N ARG A 38 7.36 0.03 -32.60
CA ARG A 38 6.97 0.62 -33.89
C ARG A 38 6.16 1.89 -33.70
N SER A 39 5.16 1.85 -32.83
CA SER A 39 4.25 2.96 -32.57
C SER A 39 4.96 4.18 -32.00
N HIS A 40 5.99 3.99 -31.17
CA HIS A 40 6.81 5.07 -30.62
C HIS A 40 8.14 5.30 -31.38
N SER A 41 8.29 4.77 -32.59
CA SER A 41 9.52 4.93 -33.36
C SER A 41 9.78 6.41 -33.68
N GLY A 42 10.97 6.89 -33.34
CA GLY A 42 11.35 8.30 -33.50
C GLY A 42 10.80 9.25 -32.44
N GLN A 43 10.04 8.75 -31.45
CA GLN A 43 9.56 9.52 -30.32
C GLN A 43 10.54 9.44 -29.13
N PHE A 44 10.88 10.59 -28.56
CA PHE A 44 11.80 10.70 -27.44
C PHE A 44 11.16 11.44 -26.27
N ARG A 45 11.46 11.00 -25.05
CA ARG A 45 11.13 11.72 -23.82
C ARG A 45 11.96 13.00 -23.72
N LYS A 46 11.56 13.90 -22.83
CA LYS A 46 12.31 15.15 -22.53
C LYS A 46 13.72 14.92 -22.03
N SER A 47 14.00 13.74 -21.47
CA SER A 47 15.34 13.28 -21.08
C SER A 47 16.23 12.89 -22.26
N GLY A 48 15.68 12.74 -23.47
CA GLY A 48 16.36 12.19 -24.65
C GLY A 48 16.28 10.67 -24.79
N GLU A 49 15.65 9.97 -23.83
CA GLU A 49 15.44 8.53 -23.90
C GLU A 49 14.32 8.16 -24.89
N ALA A 50 14.43 7.01 -25.57
CA ALA A 50 13.36 6.50 -26.42
C ALA A 50 12.08 6.27 -25.60
N TYR A 51 10.93 6.72 -26.13
CA TYR A 51 9.68 6.76 -25.37
C TYR A 51 9.27 5.37 -24.84
N PHE A 52 9.45 4.33 -25.66
CA PHE A 52 9.14 2.94 -25.36
C PHE A 52 9.87 2.35 -24.13
N ILE A 53 10.99 2.94 -23.68
CA ILE A 53 11.70 2.41 -22.52
C ILE A 53 10.87 2.53 -21.25
N HIS A 54 10.04 3.58 -21.12
CA HIS A 54 9.19 3.74 -19.95
C HIS A 54 8.14 2.63 -19.81
N PRO A 55 7.27 2.35 -20.81
CA PRO A 55 6.34 1.23 -20.74
C PRO A 55 7.04 -0.10 -20.45
N LEU A 56 8.24 -0.32 -21.00
CA LEU A 56 9.02 -1.52 -20.73
C LEU A 56 9.51 -1.61 -19.27
N ARG A 57 9.94 -0.50 -18.66
CA ARG A 57 10.31 -0.48 -17.23
C ARG A 57 9.10 -0.72 -16.35
N VAL A 58 7.96 -0.09 -16.65
CA VAL A 58 6.70 -0.30 -15.91
C VAL A 58 6.27 -1.76 -15.99
N ALA A 59 6.34 -2.38 -17.17
CA ALA A 59 6.03 -3.79 -17.38
C ALA A 59 6.99 -4.73 -16.65
N HIS A 60 8.28 -4.43 -16.68
CA HIS A 60 9.29 -5.20 -15.96
C HIS A 60 9.07 -5.13 -14.45
N LEU A 61 8.77 -3.93 -13.94
CA LEU A 61 8.39 -3.81 -12.55
C LEU A 61 7.14 -4.66 -12.32
N ALA A 62 6.03 -4.46 -13.05
CA ALA A 62 4.77 -5.21 -12.87
C ALA A 62 4.99 -6.73 -12.71
N ALA A 63 5.80 -7.32 -13.58
CA ALA A 63 6.19 -8.74 -13.50
C ALA A 63 6.89 -9.10 -12.18
N ARG A 64 7.80 -8.25 -11.69
CA ARG A 64 8.59 -8.46 -10.46
C ARG A 64 7.75 -8.50 -9.18
N HIS A 65 6.57 -7.88 -9.15
CA HIS A 65 5.62 -8.01 -8.04
C HIS A 65 4.37 -8.77 -8.45
N TRP A 66 4.58 -9.87 -9.18
CA TRP A 66 3.58 -10.92 -9.36
C TRP A 66 2.35 -10.49 -10.15
N MET A 67 2.42 -9.46 -10.99
CA MET A 67 1.33 -9.19 -11.92
C MET A 67 1.35 -10.21 -13.08
N ASP A 68 0.17 -10.56 -13.57
CA ASP A 68 -0.03 -11.56 -14.62
C ASP A 68 0.28 -11.04 -16.02
N PHE A 69 0.18 -11.95 -17.01
CA PHE A 69 0.41 -11.62 -18.42
C PHE A 69 -0.46 -10.46 -18.90
N SER A 70 -1.75 -10.43 -18.55
CA SER A 70 -2.68 -9.36 -18.94
C SER A 70 -2.24 -8.00 -18.40
N SER A 71 -1.78 -7.95 -17.15
CA SER A 71 -1.23 -6.73 -16.54
C SER A 71 0.06 -6.26 -17.20
N VAL A 72 0.96 -7.19 -17.52
CA VAL A 72 2.23 -6.87 -18.19
C VAL A 72 1.97 -6.37 -19.61
N LEU A 73 1.04 -6.98 -20.34
CA LEU A 73 0.59 -6.50 -21.64
C LEU A 73 0.02 -5.09 -21.54
N ALA A 74 -0.87 -4.83 -20.58
CA ALA A 74 -1.43 -3.50 -20.36
C ALA A 74 -0.35 -2.45 -20.06
N ALA A 75 0.65 -2.79 -19.25
CA ALA A 75 1.78 -1.91 -18.96
C ALA A 75 2.58 -1.54 -20.22
N ILE A 76 2.80 -2.50 -21.13
CA ILE A 76 3.50 -2.27 -22.40
C ILE A 76 2.67 -1.38 -23.34
N LEU A 77 1.35 -1.55 -23.35
CA LEU A 77 0.44 -0.99 -24.34
C LEU A 77 -0.24 0.33 -23.90
N HIS A 78 -0.17 0.71 -22.63
CA HIS A 78 -0.95 1.86 -22.13
C HIS A 78 -0.64 3.18 -22.84
N ASP A 79 0.64 3.47 -23.04
CA ASP A 79 1.12 4.65 -23.76
C ASP A 79 0.93 4.53 -25.28
N VAL A 80 0.82 3.31 -25.81
CA VAL A 80 0.57 3.08 -27.23
C VAL A 80 -0.82 3.61 -27.59
N VAL A 81 -1.83 3.30 -26.78
CA VAL A 81 -3.19 3.82 -27.00
C VAL A 81 -3.30 5.31 -26.69
N GLU A 82 -2.51 5.82 -25.73
CA GLU A 82 -2.58 7.24 -25.35
C GLU A 82 -1.94 8.16 -26.39
N ASP A 83 -0.78 7.79 -26.93
CA ASP A 83 0.05 8.69 -27.74
C ASP A 83 0.10 8.33 -29.23
N THR A 84 -0.58 7.25 -29.67
CA THR A 84 -0.54 6.78 -31.07
C THR A 84 -1.94 6.47 -31.59
N PRO A 85 -2.13 6.32 -32.93
CA PRO A 85 -3.46 6.07 -33.51
C PRO A 85 -4.12 4.73 -33.14
N VAL A 86 -3.42 3.85 -32.42
CA VAL A 86 -3.94 2.54 -32.01
C VAL A 86 -5.11 2.73 -31.05
N THR A 87 -6.21 2.04 -31.30
CA THR A 87 -7.46 2.20 -30.56
C THR A 87 -7.67 1.11 -29.51
N LEU A 88 -8.48 1.39 -28.49
CA LEU A 88 -8.88 0.38 -27.49
C LEU A 88 -9.59 -0.83 -28.11
N GLY A 89 -10.34 -0.64 -29.20
CA GLY A 89 -11.01 -1.73 -29.90
C GLY A 89 -10.04 -2.68 -30.61
N GLU A 90 -8.92 -2.16 -31.13
CA GLU A 90 -7.85 -3.00 -31.68
C GLU A 90 -7.15 -3.79 -30.57
N ILE A 91 -6.88 -3.16 -29.41
CA ILE A 91 -6.32 -3.86 -28.26
C ILE A 91 -7.24 -4.99 -27.78
N GLU A 92 -8.55 -4.75 -27.71
CA GLU A 92 -9.53 -5.76 -27.33
C GLU A 92 -9.56 -6.94 -28.31
N ALA A 93 -9.48 -6.67 -29.62
CA ALA A 93 -9.46 -7.70 -30.64
C ALA A 93 -8.19 -8.57 -30.60
N ASP A 94 -7.02 -7.94 -30.38
CA ASP A 94 -5.72 -8.62 -30.46
C ASP A 94 -5.29 -9.30 -29.15
N TYR A 95 -5.68 -8.72 -28.00
CA TYR A 95 -5.21 -9.12 -26.66
C TYR A 95 -6.34 -9.44 -25.68
N GLY A 96 -7.60 -9.23 -26.07
CA GLY A 96 -8.78 -9.58 -25.29
C GLY A 96 -9.32 -8.44 -24.42
N PRO A 97 -10.56 -8.62 -23.91
CA PRO A 97 -11.29 -7.58 -23.17
C PRO A 97 -10.63 -7.22 -21.84
N GLU A 98 -9.95 -8.17 -21.19
CA GLU A 98 -9.24 -7.94 -19.94
C GLU A 98 -8.09 -6.94 -20.11
N VAL A 99 -7.26 -7.12 -21.14
CA VAL A 99 -6.14 -6.19 -21.43
C VAL A 99 -6.68 -4.82 -21.82
N ALA A 100 -7.74 -4.78 -22.63
CA ALA A 100 -8.39 -3.52 -23.02
C ALA A 100 -8.94 -2.74 -21.82
N LEU A 101 -9.57 -3.43 -20.85
CA LEU A 101 -10.03 -2.82 -19.60
C LEU A 101 -8.86 -2.17 -18.83
N LEU A 102 -7.77 -2.92 -18.66
CA LEU A 102 -6.59 -2.43 -17.93
C LEU A 102 -5.93 -1.23 -18.63
N VAL A 103 -5.77 -1.28 -19.95
CA VAL A 103 -5.24 -0.17 -20.76
C VAL A 103 -6.16 1.04 -20.69
N ASN A 104 -7.47 0.85 -20.81
CA ASN A 104 -8.44 1.94 -20.67
C ASN A 104 -8.35 2.60 -19.28
N GLY A 105 -8.14 1.83 -18.23
CA GLY A 105 -7.94 2.34 -16.88
C GLY A 105 -6.69 3.19 -16.69
N LEU A 106 -5.64 2.97 -17.51
CA LEU A 106 -4.37 3.69 -17.40
C LEU A 106 -4.30 4.96 -18.26
N THR A 107 -5.01 4.98 -19.39
CA THR A 107 -5.07 6.09 -20.35
C THR A 107 -5.81 7.31 -19.81
N LYS A 108 -5.30 8.51 -20.11
CA LYS A 108 -5.97 9.78 -19.74
C LYS A 108 -7.31 9.96 -20.46
N ALA A 109 -8.24 10.69 -19.82
CA ALA A 109 -9.46 11.12 -20.49
C ALA A 109 -9.13 12.22 -21.51
N SER A 110 -9.81 12.19 -22.65
CA SER A 110 -9.68 13.17 -23.73
C SER A 110 -11.04 13.76 -24.08
N ASP A 111 -11.20 15.06 -23.82
CA ASP A 111 -12.33 15.87 -24.29
C ASP A 111 -11.85 17.31 -24.51
N GLU A 112 -11.93 17.78 -25.75
CA GLU A 112 -11.51 19.13 -26.15
C GLU A 112 -12.37 20.24 -25.54
N LYS A 113 -13.55 19.92 -25.01
CA LYS A 113 -14.50 20.89 -24.45
C LYS A 113 -14.27 21.17 -22.96
N LEU A 114 -13.45 20.37 -22.29
CA LEU A 114 -13.26 20.44 -20.85
C LEU A 114 -12.05 21.30 -20.47
N SER A 115 -12.16 21.99 -19.32
CA SER A 115 -11.00 22.68 -18.74
C SER A 115 -9.94 21.66 -18.31
N ARG A 116 -8.70 22.13 -18.13
CA ARG A 116 -7.62 21.26 -17.66
C ARG A 116 -7.91 20.66 -16.27
N GLU A 117 -8.58 21.41 -15.38
CA GLU A 117 -9.03 20.86 -14.10
C GLU A 117 -10.13 19.80 -14.29
N ALA A 118 -11.09 20.07 -15.17
CA ALA A 118 -12.19 19.15 -15.45
C ALA A 118 -11.70 17.83 -16.09
N LEU A 119 -10.79 17.90 -17.06
CA LEU A 119 -10.13 16.72 -17.65
C LEU A 119 -9.37 15.90 -16.62
N LYS A 120 -8.71 16.57 -15.66
CA LYS A 120 -7.99 15.89 -14.58
C LYS A 120 -8.95 15.17 -13.65
N ALA A 121 -10.07 15.81 -13.29
CA ALA A 121 -11.11 15.20 -12.46
C ALA A 121 -11.77 14.00 -13.16
N GLU A 122 -12.05 14.11 -14.46
CA GLU A 122 -12.61 13.02 -15.24
C GLU A 122 -11.63 11.85 -15.42
N THR A 123 -10.35 12.14 -15.70
CA THR A 123 -9.30 11.12 -15.75
C THR A 123 -9.20 10.37 -14.42
N TYR A 124 -9.24 11.11 -13.30
CA TYR A 124 -9.22 10.50 -11.97
C TYR A 124 -10.47 9.65 -11.72
N ARG A 125 -11.66 10.15 -12.07
CA ARG A 125 -12.92 9.40 -11.96
C ARG A 125 -12.89 8.11 -12.79
N LYS A 126 -12.42 8.18 -14.04
CA LYS A 126 -12.23 7.04 -14.94
C LYS A 126 -11.32 5.99 -14.30
N GLN A 127 -10.17 6.44 -13.79
CA GLN A 127 -9.21 5.58 -13.09
C GLN A 127 -9.82 4.92 -11.84
N LEU A 128 -10.58 5.66 -11.03
CA LEU A 128 -11.24 5.11 -9.85
C LEU A 128 -12.31 4.06 -10.22
N LEU A 129 -13.11 4.31 -11.25
CA LEU A 129 -14.12 3.37 -11.73
C LEU A 129 -13.49 2.09 -12.28
N ALA A 130 -12.44 2.22 -13.10
CA ALA A 130 -11.69 1.08 -13.60
C ALA A 130 -11.02 0.30 -12.46
N ALA A 131 -10.52 0.99 -11.42
CA ALA A 131 -9.96 0.34 -10.24
C ALA A 131 -10.99 -0.38 -9.36
N ILE A 132 -12.25 0.10 -9.33
CA ILE A 132 -13.37 -0.58 -8.65
C ILE A 132 -13.69 -1.91 -9.33
N GLU A 133 -13.64 -1.94 -10.67
CA GLU A 133 -13.83 -3.14 -11.47
C GLU A 133 -12.63 -4.08 -11.33
N ASP A 134 -11.42 -3.51 -11.44
CA ASP A 134 -10.17 -4.25 -11.34
C ASP A 134 -9.06 -3.46 -10.61
N VAL A 135 -8.70 -3.93 -9.42
CA VAL A 135 -7.66 -3.34 -8.58
C VAL A 135 -6.28 -3.28 -9.27
N ARG A 136 -6.03 -4.15 -10.25
CA ARG A 136 -4.77 -4.18 -11.02
C ARG A 136 -4.51 -2.87 -11.76
N VAL A 137 -5.55 -2.13 -12.14
CA VAL A 137 -5.42 -0.79 -12.74
C VAL A 137 -4.69 0.17 -11.80
N LEU A 138 -5.13 0.21 -10.54
CA LEU A 138 -4.54 1.09 -9.53
C LEU A 138 -3.12 0.62 -9.17
N CYS A 139 -2.91 -0.69 -9.11
CA CYS A 139 -1.58 -1.26 -8.99
C CYS A 139 -0.71 -0.75 -10.13
N LEU A 140 -0.98 -1.03 -11.40
CA LEU A 140 -0.18 -0.55 -12.54
C LEU A 140 0.10 0.96 -12.48
N LYS A 141 -0.87 1.75 -12.01
CA LYS A 141 -0.68 3.20 -11.86
C LYS A 141 0.37 3.59 -10.82
N PHE A 142 0.52 2.84 -9.74
CA PHE A 142 1.61 3.07 -8.77
C PHE A 142 2.99 2.85 -9.39
N TRP A 143 3.09 1.96 -10.37
CA TRP A 143 4.36 1.55 -10.96
C TRP A 143 4.77 2.51 -12.07
N ASP A 144 3.80 2.89 -12.91
CA ASP A 144 3.89 4.07 -13.78
C ASP A 144 4.33 5.29 -12.97
N ARG A 145 3.71 5.53 -11.80
CA ARG A 145 4.10 6.65 -10.94
C ARG A 145 5.52 6.52 -10.39
N THR A 146 5.92 5.32 -9.99
CA THR A 146 7.30 5.05 -9.52
C THR A 146 8.31 5.41 -10.59
N ASP A 147 8.15 4.90 -11.82
CA ASP A 147 9.06 5.19 -12.94
C ASP A 147 9.09 6.70 -13.28
N ASN A 148 7.92 7.34 -13.26
CA ASN A 148 7.82 8.77 -13.52
C ASN A 148 8.53 9.62 -12.45
N LEU A 149 8.52 9.20 -11.18
CA LEU A 149 9.26 9.87 -10.12
C LEU A 149 10.77 9.64 -10.25
N GLU A 150 11.20 8.43 -10.63
CA GLU A 150 12.62 8.11 -10.85
C GLU A 150 13.21 8.90 -12.03
N THR A 151 12.41 9.15 -13.07
CA THR A 151 12.84 9.85 -14.30
C THR A 151 12.41 11.32 -14.36
N ILE A 152 11.96 11.88 -13.24
CA ILE A 152 11.31 13.20 -13.19
C ILE A 152 12.26 14.39 -13.47
N SER A 153 13.57 14.17 -13.37
CA SER A 153 14.61 15.22 -13.38
C SER A 153 14.61 16.08 -14.64
N ALA A 154 14.09 15.57 -15.77
CA ALA A 154 13.97 16.30 -17.03
C ALA A 154 12.84 17.36 -17.04
N LEU A 155 11.93 17.35 -16.05
CA LEU A 155 10.86 18.34 -15.92
C LEU A 155 11.35 19.60 -15.20
N ASN A 156 10.61 20.70 -15.33
CA ASN A 156 10.91 21.89 -14.55
C ASN A 156 10.59 21.69 -13.06
N PRO A 157 11.26 22.41 -12.13
CA PRO A 157 11.09 22.17 -10.69
C PRO A 157 9.65 22.29 -10.19
N ALA A 158 8.87 23.23 -10.75
CA ALA A 158 7.47 23.40 -10.37
C ALA A 158 6.61 22.16 -10.70
N LYS A 159 6.81 21.55 -11.88
CA LYS A 159 6.14 20.30 -12.25
C LYS A 159 6.62 19.12 -11.43
N GLN A 160 7.92 19.07 -11.12
CA GLN A 160 8.47 18.02 -10.26
C GLN A 160 7.80 18.02 -8.88
N SER A 161 7.73 19.18 -8.23
CA SER A 161 7.07 19.33 -6.92
C SER A 161 5.58 18.97 -6.98
N LEU A 162 4.87 19.42 -8.02
CA LEU A 162 3.44 19.12 -8.18
C LEU A 162 3.17 17.61 -8.24
N ILE A 163 3.94 16.87 -9.05
CA ILE A 163 3.79 15.42 -9.21
C ILE A 163 4.17 14.69 -7.90
N ALA A 164 5.22 15.14 -7.22
CA ALA A 164 5.64 14.57 -5.94
C ALA A 164 4.58 14.79 -4.83
N GLU A 165 4.00 15.99 -4.74
CA GLU A 165 2.93 16.30 -3.78
C GLU A 165 1.67 15.48 -4.06
N GLU A 166 1.25 15.41 -5.32
CA GLU A 166 0.13 14.56 -5.75
C GLU A 166 0.38 13.10 -5.39
N THR A 167 1.58 12.59 -5.63
CA THR A 167 1.95 11.20 -5.31
C THR A 167 1.80 10.90 -3.82
N ARG A 168 2.31 11.80 -2.96
CA ARG A 168 2.24 11.62 -1.51
C ARG A 168 0.84 11.76 -0.94
N THR A 169 0.03 12.63 -1.52
CA THR A 169 -1.31 12.94 -1.00
C THR A 169 -2.35 11.93 -1.44
N VAL A 170 -2.23 11.40 -2.66
CA VAL A 170 -3.22 10.50 -3.27
C VAL A 170 -2.73 9.06 -3.32
N TYR A 171 -1.59 8.81 -3.96
CA TYR A 171 -1.18 7.45 -4.30
C TYR A 171 -0.55 6.70 -3.12
N VAL A 172 0.21 7.37 -2.26
CA VAL A 172 0.82 6.75 -1.07
C VAL A 172 -0.25 6.17 -0.11
N PRO A 173 -1.30 6.91 0.30
CA PRO A 173 -2.33 6.34 1.16
C PRO A 173 -3.15 5.22 0.47
N LEU A 174 -3.42 5.34 -0.84
CA LEU A 174 -4.07 4.28 -1.61
C LEU A 174 -3.25 2.98 -1.61
N ALA A 175 -1.94 3.07 -1.86
CA ALA A 175 -1.05 1.91 -1.82
C ALA A 175 -1.02 1.26 -0.43
N ARG A 176 -1.00 2.06 0.65
CA ARG A 176 -1.11 1.52 2.03
C ARG A 176 -2.44 0.80 2.26
N HIS A 177 -3.54 1.37 1.79
CA HIS A 177 -4.86 0.78 1.94
C HIS A 177 -4.98 -0.58 1.23
N LEU A 178 -4.29 -0.74 0.09
CA LEU A 178 -4.16 -2.01 -0.63
C LEU A 178 -3.17 -3.01 0.00
N GLY A 179 -2.61 -2.70 1.17
CA GLY A 179 -1.58 -3.52 1.80
C GLY A 179 -0.23 -3.51 1.10
N MET A 180 -0.06 -2.66 0.09
CA MET A 180 1.19 -2.48 -0.66
C MET A 180 2.12 -1.51 0.10
N GLY A 181 2.46 -1.87 1.34
CA GLY A 181 3.23 -1.01 2.25
C GLY A 181 4.61 -0.63 1.70
N ASP A 182 5.29 -1.56 1.04
CA ASP A 182 6.60 -1.31 0.46
C ASP A 182 6.53 -0.38 -0.75
N VAL A 183 5.56 -0.58 -1.64
CA VAL A 183 5.29 0.35 -2.75
C VAL A 183 4.96 1.75 -2.23
N ALA A 184 4.13 1.85 -1.18
CA ALA A 184 3.82 3.12 -0.56
C ALA A 184 5.07 3.81 0.01
N ASN A 185 5.99 3.04 0.61
CA ASN A 185 7.25 3.57 1.14
C ASN A 185 8.18 4.07 0.03
N VAL A 186 8.25 3.35 -1.10
CA VAL A 186 9.04 3.75 -2.28
C VAL A 186 8.48 5.05 -2.87
N LEU A 187 7.17 5.12 -3.13
CA LEU A 187 6.52 6.32 -3.63
C LEU A 187 6.71 7.53 -2.72
N ASP A 188 6.55 7.36 -1.40
CA ASP A 188 6.73 8.43 -0.41
C ASP A 188 8.19 8.88 -0.37
N ALA A 189 9.14 7.94 -0.41
CA ALA A 189 10.56 8.24 -0.42
C ALA A 189 10.95 9.05 -1.66
N LEU A 190 10.71 8.53 -2.86
CA LEU A 190 11.02 9.21 -4.13
C LEU A 190 10.42 10.62 -4.17
N SER A 191 9.17 10.76 -3.74
CA SER A 191 8.51 12.06 -3.66
C SER A 191 9.21 13.01 -2.69
N LEU A 192 9.62 12.53 -1.51
CA LEU A 192 10.32 13.34 -0.52
C LEU A 192 11.74 13.70 -0.95
N GLU A 193 12.41 12.86 -1.75
CA GLU A 193 13.71 13.20 -2.32
C GLU A 193 13.61 14.40 -3.26
N ILE A 194 12.54 14.48 -4.06
CA ILE A 194 12.25 15.60 -4.94
C ILE A 194 11.89 16.86 -4.13
N LEU A 195 11.03 16.72 -3.12
CA LEU A 195 10.54 17.85 -2.32
C LEU A 195 11.59 18.42 -1.34
N TYR A 196 12.49 17.56 -0.83
CA TYR A 196 13.48 17.93 0.17
C TYR A 196 14.89 17.40 -0.16
N PRO A 197 15.48 17.80 -1.30
CA PRO A 197 16.70 17.18 -1.84
C PRO A 197 17.90 17.30 -0.89
N ARG A 198 18.11 18.46 -0.28
CA ARG A 198 19.21 18.68 0.70
C ARG A 198 19.08 17.76 1.92
N ARG A 199 17.85 17.52 2.39
CA ARG A 199 17.59 16.63 3.54
C ARG A 199 17.79 15.16 3.15
N SER A 200 17.35 14.78 1.95
CA SER A 200 17.56 13.44 1.42
C SER A 200 19.04 13.14 1.26
N GLN A 201 19.81 14.03 0.63
CA GLN A 201 21.23 13.85 0.42
C GLN A 201 21.98 13.60 1.76
N ARG A 202 21.73 14.45 2.76
CA ARG A 202 22.33 14.28 4.09
C ARG A 202 21.93 12.95 4.74
N TYR A 203 20.68 12.53 4.56
CA TYR A 203 20.20 11.24 5.07
C TYR A 203 20.92 10.07 4.40
N GLN A 204 21.02 10.07 3.07
CA GLN A 204 21.70 9.04 2.30
C GLN A 204 23.19 8.95 2.64
N GLU A 205 23.89 10.07 2.79
CA GLU A 205 25.30 10.11 3.20
C GLU A 205 25.52 9.43 4.56
N THR A 206 24.63 9.69 5.51
CA THR A 206 24.74 9.08 6.84
C THR A 206 24.36 7.61 6.84
N ILE A 207 23.37 7.20 6.05
CA ILE A 207 23.04 5.78 5.86
C ILE A 207 24.25 5.03 5.29
N ARG A 208 24.92 5.59 4.27
CA ARG A 208 26.15 5.00 3.71
C ARG A 208 27.25 4.89 4.75
N ALA A 209 27.49 5.94 5.54
CA ALA A 209 28.48 5.91 6.61
C ALA A 209 28.16 4.84 7.67
N LEU A 210 26.89 4.73 8.09
CA LEU A 210 26.43 3.71 9.02
C LEU A 210 26.59 2.30 8.45
N GLN A 211 26.21 2.08 7.18
CA GLN A 211 26.36 0.80 6.48
C GLN A 211 27.81 0.31 6.53
N SER A 212 28.77 1.18 6.18
CA SER A 212 30.19 0.85 6.25
C SER A 212 30.65 0.54 7.69
N GLN A 213 30.14 1.27 8.68
CA GLN A 213 30.49 1.05 10.08
C GLN A 213 29.98 -0.29 10.63
N VAL A 214 28.79 -0.73 10.23
CA VAL A 214 28.14 -1.94 10.78
C VAL A 214 28.32 -3.20 9.94
N GLU A 215 28.97 -3.11 8.78
CA GLU A 215 29.08 -4.23 7.83
C GLU A 215 29.73 -5.49 8.46
N ILE A 216 30.89 -5.32 9.10
CA ILE A 216 31.63 -6.43 9.71
C ILE A 216 30.83 -7.04 10.89
N PRO A 217 30.34 -6.25 11.87
CA PRO A 217 29.47 -6.76 12.93
C PRO A 217 28.23 -7.49 12.40
N LEU A 218 27.52 -6.93 11.43
CA LEU A 218 26.32 -7.55 10.85
C LEU A 218 26.64 -8.87 10.17
N ARG A 219 27.79 -8.97 9.49
CA ARG A 219 28.23 -10.23 8.87
C ARG A 219 28.43 -11.33 9.91
N LYS A 220 29.02 -11.01 11.08
CA LYS A 220 29.16 -11.95 12.20
C LYS A 220 27.81 -12.39 12.76
N ILE A 221 26.93 -11.43 13.03
CA ILE A 221 25.56 -11.69 13.54
C ILE A 221 24.76 -12.58 12.58
N ARG A 222 24.81 -12.30 11.27
CA ARG A 222 24.15 -13.14 10.25
C ARG A 222 24.71 -14.57 10.25
N SER A 223 26.02 -14.71 10.38
CA SER A 223 26.67 -16.03 10.46
C SER A 223 26.24 -16.81 11.70
N GLU A 224 26.20 -16.15 12.87
CA GLU A 224 25.74 -16.77 14.12
C GLU A 224 24.28 -17.23 14.04
N ILE A 225 23.38 -16.39 13.50
CA ILE A 225 21.97 -16.74 13.31
C ILE A 225 21.84 -17.91 12.33
N ASN A 226 22.51 -17.85 11.17
CA ASN A 226 22.47 -18.93 10.19
C ASN A 226 22.95 -20.26 10.78
N ASN A 227 24.09 -20.25 11.49
CA ASN A 227 24.66 -21.45 12.09
C ASN A 227 23.68 -22.08 13.08
N VAL A 228 23.11 -21.29 14.01
CA VAL A 228 22.16 -21.84 14.99
C VAL A 228 20.91 -22.38 14.30
N CYS A 229 20.35 -21.69 13.32
CA CYS A 229 19.21 -22.18 12.57
C CYS A 229 19.52 -23.48 11.81
N GLU A 230 20.71 -23.59 11.20
CA GLU A 230 21.15 -24.79 10.48
C GLU A 230 21.33 -26.00 11.41
N HIS A 231 21.91 -25.81 12.60
CA HIS A 231 22.01 -26.87 13.62
C HIS A 231 20.65 -27.43 14.02
N HIS A 232 19.61 -26.58 14.03
CA HIS A 232 18.23 -26.97 14.30
C HIS A 232 17.44 -27.35 13.04
N LYS A 233 18.11 -27.47 11.88
CA LYS A 233 17.53 -27.84 10.57
C LYS A 233 16.42 -26.90 10.10
N ILE A 234 16.53 -25.62 10.42
CA ILE A 234 15.61 -24.57 9.96
C ILE A 234 16.29 -23.79 8.83
N GLY A 235 15.73 -23.90 7.62
CA GLY A 235 16.18 -23.13 6.48
C GLY A 235 15.76 -21.67 6.60
N VAL A 236 16.72 -20.76 6.77
CA VAL A 236 16.47 -19.32 6.89
C VAL A 236 17.06 -18.54 5.72
N LEU A 237 16.36 -17.49 5.27
CA LEU A 237 16.89 -16.47 4.37
C LEU A 237 16.94 -15.14 5.11
N LEU A 238 18.15 -14.61 5.29
CA LEU A 238 18.38 -13.33 5.96
C LEU A 238 18.43 -12.20 4.94
N ARG A 239 17.68 -11.12 5.18
CA ARG A 239 17.70 -9.90 4.36
C ARG A 239 17.88 -8.66 5.22
N ASP A 240 18.69 -7.73 4.73
CA ASP A 240 18.91 -6.44 5.38
C ASP A 240 17.96 -5.41 4.79
N ARG A 241 17.14 -4.80 5.65
CA ARG A 241 16.25 -3.71 5.24
C ARG A 241 16.65 -2.41 5.92
N TRP A 242 17.11 -1.46 5.11
CA TRP A 242 17.37 -0.08 5.52
C TRP A 242 16.14 0.78 5.26
N ARG A 243 15.77 1.60 6.24
CA ARG A 243 14.60 2.46 6.14
C ARG A 243 14.83 3.51 5.03
N PRO A 244 13.91 3.64 4.06
CA PRO A 244 14.05 4.65 3.01
C PRO A 244 13.85 6.06 3.57
N PHE A 245 14.21 7.07 2.78
CA PHE A 245 14.09 8.46 3.21
C PHE A 245 12.64 8.81 3.52
N SER A 246 12.41 9.32 4.74
CA SER A 246 11.13 9.87 5.16
C SER A 246 11.36 10.96 6.19
N VAL A 247 10.38 11.86 6.36
CA VAL A 247 10.46 12.91 7.41
C VAL A 247 10.65 12.28 8.80
N ALA A 248 9.98 11.16 9.06
CA ALA A 248 10.12 10.43 10.32
C ALA A 248 11.50 9.76 10.46
N ALA A 249 12.04 9.17 9.39
CA ALA A 249 13.37 8.57 9.40
C ALA A 249 14.47 9.62 9.62
N ALA A 250 14.37 10.76 8.93
CA ALA A 250 15.30 11.87 9.08
C ALA A 250 15.30 12.45 10.52
N LYS A 251 14.14 12.50 11.19
CA LYS A 251 14.06 12.88 12.61
C LYS A 251 14.62 11.81 13.54
N ALA A 252 14.38 10.53 13.24
CA ALA A 252 14.84 9.40 14.05
C ALA A 252 16.33 9.07 13.87
N MET A 253 16.99 9.74 12.92
CA MET A 253 18.40 9.60 12.57
C MET A 253 19.34 9.86 13.75
N SER A 254 18.98 10.78 14.65
CA SER A 254 19.75 11.06 15.87
C SER A 254 19.86 9.84 16.81
N ARG A 255 18.95 8.87 16.68
CA ARG A 255 18.97 7.61 17.44
C ARG A 255 19.83 6.53 16.79
N GLY A 256 20.35 6.76 15.58
CA GLY A 256 21.31 5.91 14.89
C GLY A 256 20.76 4.57 14.38
N PHE A 257 21.62 3.56 14.32
CA PHE A 257 21.37 2.23 13.76
C PHE A 257 20.02 1.57 14.15
N PRO A 258 19.58 1.55 15.43
CA PRO A 258 18.38 0.81 15.84
C PRO A 258 17.07 1.27 15.19
N THR A 259 16.99 2.53 14.77
CA THR A 259 15.79 3.11 14.14
C THR A 259 15.80 3.01 12.62
N LEU A 260 16.96 2.76 12.02
CA LEU A 260 17.18 2.81 10.58
C LEU A 260 17.33 1.42 9.96
N TYR A 261 17.80 0.45 10.72
CA TYR A 261 18.02 -0.92 10.27
C TYR A 261 16.93 -1.88 10.77
N THR A 262 16.62 -2.89 9.96
CA THR A 262 15.80 -4.05 10.32
C THR A 262 16.36 -5.29 9.64
N LEU A 263 16.60 -6.34 10.41
CA LEU A 263 16.96 -7.66 9.89
C LEU A 263 15.69 -8.46 9.64
N GLU A 264 15.50 -8.94 8.42
CA GLU A 264 14.41 -9.84 8.07
C GLU A 264 14.91 -11.28 8.06
N ILE A 265 14.14 -12.17 8.68
CA ILE A 265 14.37 -13.62 8.69
C ILE A 265 13.16 -14.26 8.02
N GLN A 266 13.40 -14.88 6.87
CA GLN A 266 12.37 -15.58 6.11
C GLN A 266 12.52 -17.10 6.26
N VAL A 267 11.45 -17.76 6.74
CA VAL A 267 11.38 -19.21 6.98
C VAL A 267 10.36 -19.88 6.06
N ASP A 268 10.27 -21.21 6.08
CA ASP A 268 9.29 -21.94 5.26
C ASP A 268 7.90 -22.03 5.91
N ARG A 269 7.84 -22.33 7.22
CA ARG A 269 6.57 -22.55 7.92
C ARG A 269 6.35 -21.56 9.05
N THR A 270 5.09 -21.32 9.40
CA THR A 270 4.72 -20.43 10.51
C THR A 270 5.31 -20.90 11.84
N MET A 271 5.33 -22.21 12.10
CA MET A 271 5.94 -22.75 13.33
C MET A 271 7.46 -22.54 13.37
N ASP A 272 8.13 -22.62 12.22
CA ASP A 272 9.56 -22.32 12.11
C ASP A 272 9.86 -20.87 12.46
N ALA A 273 8.90 -19.94 12.27
CA ALA A 273 9.06 -18.55 12.65
C ALA A 273 9.11 -18.40 14.18
N TYR A 274 8.27 -19.14 14.91
CA TYR A 274 8.29 -19.17 16.37
C TYR A 274 9.55 -19.88 16.91
N LEU A 275 9.99 -20.96 16.27
CA LEU A 275 11.27 -21.59 16.61
C LEU A 275 12.44 -20.65 16.37
N ALA A 276 12.49 -19.97 15.22
CA ALA A 276 13.51 -18.97 14.92
C ALA A 276 13.48 -17.80 15.92
N LEU A 277 12.30 -17.36 16.37
CA LEU A 277 12.17 -16.38 17.45
C LEU A 277 12.81 -16.87 18.75
N GLY A 278 12.54 -18.12 19.15
CA GLY A 278 13.12 -18.72 20.35
C GLY A 278 14.64 -18.84 20.27
N LEU A 279 15.16 -19.30 19.12
CA LEU A 279 16.61 -19.38 18.87
C LEU A 279 17.28 -18.00 18.90
N LEU A 280 16.63 -17.00 18.30
CA LEU A 280 17.10 -15.62 18.32
C LEU A 280 17.15 -15.05 19.75
N HIS A 281 16.13 -15.32 20.58
CA HIS A 281 16.08 -14.86 21.97
C HIS A 281 17.05 -15.60 22.90
N ASN A 282 17.46 -16.81 22.52
CA ASN A 282 18.54 -17.53 23.18
C ASN A 282 19.91 -16.93 22.83
N LEU A 283 20.12 -16.57 21.56
CA LEU A 283 21.35 -15.93 21.09
C LEU A 283 21.52 -14.49 21.64
N TYR A 284 20.45 -13.71 21.62
CA TYR A 284 20.47 -12.28 21.94
C TYR A 284 19.32 -11.90 22.87
N SER A 285 19.65 -11.17 23.94
CA SER A 285 18.66 -10.74 24.93
C SER A 285 17.54 -9.89 24.29
N PRO A 286 16.25 -10.30 24.41
CA PRO A 286 15.14 -9.53 23.90
C PRO A 286 14.86 -8.30 24.75
N ILE A 287 14.37 -7.24 24.12
CA ILE A 287 13.97 -6.02 24.83
C ILE A 287 12.50 -6.12 25.25
N PRO A 288 12.18 -6.01 26.56
CA PRO A 288 10.83 -6.14 27.06
C PRO A 288 9.84 -5.18 26.39
N GLY A 289 8.62 -5.66 26.12
CA GLY A 289 7.54 -4.87 25.51
C GLY A 289 7.75 -4.51 24.03
N LYS A 290 8.76 -5.08 23.36
CA LYS A 290 9.02 -4.86 21.92
C LYS A 290 8.71 -6.07 21.03
N LEU A 291 8.18 -7.14 21.59
CA LEU A 291 7.63 -8.26 20.83
C LEU A 291 6.21 -7.92 20.37
N ARG A 292 5.93 -8.08 19.08
CA ARG A 292 4.59 -8.02 18.50
C ARG A 292 4.40 -9.23 17.61
N ASP A 293 3.34 -9.99 17.87
CA ASP A 293 2.99 -11.16 17.07
C ASP A 293 1.91 -10.79 16.04
N HIS A 294 2.35 -10.39 14.85
CA HIS A 294 1.42 -10.16 13.73
C HIS A 294 1.16 -11.41 12.89
N LEU A 295 1.72 -12.58 13.25
CA LEU A 295 1.32 -13.85 12.62
C LEU A 295 -0.02 -14.31 13.18
N ASN A 296 -0.23 -14.12 14.49
CA ASN A 296 -1.50 -14.46 15.15
C ASN A 296 -2.54 -13.32 15.03
N VAL A 297 -2.12 -12.06 15.23
CA VAL A 297 -3.01 -10.89 15.11
C VAL A 297 -2.62 -10.07 13.90
N THR A 298 -3.33 -10.26 12.80
CA THR A 298 -3.04 -9.57 11.54
C THR A 298 -3.07 -8.06 11.73
N SER A 299 -2.08 -7.38 11.16
CA SER A 299 -2.11 -5.92 11.06
C SER A 299 -3.27 -5.45 10.17
N GLN A 300 -3.55 -4.15 10.21
CA GLN A 300 -4.66 -3.48 9.55
C GLN A 300 -4.74 -3.70 8.04
N PHE A 301 -3.59 -3.89 7.38
CA PHE A 301 -3.50 -4.14 5.94
C PHE A 301 -3.03 -5.56 5.61
N GLY A 302 -3.31 -6.50 6.52
CA GLY A 302 -2.96 -7.91 6.35
C GLY A 302 -1.48 -8.22 6.59
N TYR A 303 -0.63 -7.23 6.91
CA TYR A 303 0.78 -7.47 7.17
C TYR A 303 0.98 -8.51 8.28
N GLN A 304 1.82 -9.53 7.99
CA GLN A 304 2.06 -10.68 8.85
C GLN A 304 3.55 -10.95 9.05
N ALA A 305 4.04 -10.73 10.28
CA ALA A 305 5.38 -11.07 10.74
C ALA A 305 5.47 -10.99 12.27
N LEU A 306 6.38 -11.75 12.87
CA LEU A 306 6.81 -11.51 14.24
C LEU A 306 7.78 -10.33 14.24
N LYS A 307 7.50 -9.31 15.05
CA LYS A 307 8.41 -8.17 15.24
C LYS A 307 9.02 -8.25 16.61
N THR A 308 10.34 -8.21 16.70
CA THR A 308 11.04 -8.15 17.98
C THR A 308 12.21 -7.18 17.91
N THR A 309 12.73 -6.78 19.06
CA THR A 309 13.97 -6.00 19.16
C THR A 309 14.90 -6.71 20.12
N VAL A 310 16.11 -6.99 19.68
CA VAL A 310 17.12 -7.72 20.47
C VAL A 310 18.39 -6.89 20.64
N GLN A 311 19.14 -7.22 21.68
CA GLN A 311 20.44 -6.62 21.99
C GLN A 311 21.55 -7.59 21.59
N ALA A 312 22.23 -7.33 20.48
CA ALA A 312 23.37 -8.10 19.99
C ALA A 312 24.69 -7.35 20.26
N GLY A 313 25.30 -7.64 21.41
CA GLY A 313 26.46 -6.89 21.91
C GLY A 313 26.10 -5.43 22.14
N ILE A 314 26.80 -4.51 21.47
CA ILE A 314 26.50 -3.06 21.53
C ILE A 314 25.35 -2.64 20.60
N TYR A 315 24.91 -3.51 19.70
CA TYR A 315 23.91 -3.19 18.68
C TYR A 315 22.51 -3.59 19.13
N ARG A 316 21.63 -2.60 19.24
CA ARG A 316 20.19 -2.83 19.35
C ARG A 316 19.60 -2.94 17.96
N MET A 317 19.03 -4.08 17.60
CA MET A 317 18.47 -4.32 16.26
C MET A 317 16.99 -4.70 16.31
N ARG A 318 16.24 -4.22 15.32
CA ARG A 318 14.89 -4.72 15.05
C ARG A 318 14.99 -5.93 14.15
N VAL A 319 14.25 -6.98 14.49
CA VAL A 319 14.18 -8.22 13.72
C VAL A 319 12.73 -8.48 13.36
N GLU A 320 12.49 -8.80 12.10
CA GLU A 320 11.21 -9.25 11.58
C GLU A 320 11.33 -10.68 11.10
N ILE A 321 10.48 -11.57 11.60
CA ILE A 321 10.48 -12.99 11.22
C ILE A 321 9.15 -13.30 10.54
N THR A 322 9.21 -13.79 9.31
CA THR A 322 8.02 -14.13 8.54
C THR A 322 8.30 -15.35 7.66
N THR A 323 7.26 -15.95 7.08
CA THR A 323 7.48 -17.04 6.10
C THR A 323 7.79 -16.47 4.74
N ARG A 324 8.43 -17.22 3.84
CA ARG A 324 8.68 -16.79 2.45
C ARG A 324 7.38 -16.46 1.71
N LYS A 325 6.31 -17.22 1.98
CA LYS A 325 4.96 -16.94 1.45
C LYS A 325 4.45 -15.59 1.96
N LEU A 326 4.57 -15.33 3.26
CA LEU A 326 4.09 -14.10 3.88
C LEU A 326 4.98 -12.89 3.60
N ALA A 327 6.28 -13.08 3.38
CA ALA A 327 7.16 -12.04 2.88
C ALA A 327 6.70 -11.55 1.50
N ARG A 328 6.44 -12.49 0.57
CA ARG A 328 5.85 -12.16 -0.74
C ARG A 328 4.52 -11.42 -0.59
N PHE A 329 3.69 -11.86 0.37
CA PHE A 329 2.45 -11.16 0.70
C PHE A 329 2.69 -9.71 1.16
N ASN A 330 3.60 -9.52 2.11
CA ASN A 330 3.92 -8.20 2.65
C ASN A 330 4.50 -7.25 1.58
N GLU A 331 5.22 -7.80 0.60
CA GLU A 331 5.81 -7.05 -0.53
C GLU A 331 4.75 -6.69 -1.61
N ALA A 332 3.86 -7.64 -1.97
CA ALA A 332 2.92 -7.50 -3.08
C ALA A 332 1.51 -6.99 -2.68
N GLY A 333 1.15 -7.05 -1.40
CA GLY A 333 -0.16 -6.62 -0.89
C GLY A 333 -1.32 -7.36 -1.55
N VAL A 334 -2.29 -6.61 -2.07
CA VAL A 334 -3.49 -7.14 -2.76
C VAL A 334 -3.19 -8.10 -3.92
N LEU A 335 -2.00 -8.01 -4.54
CA LEU A 335 -1.60 -8.85 -5.67
C LEU A 335 -1.04 -10.21 -5.24
N ALA A 336 -0.85 -10.43 -3.95
CA ALA A 336 -0.26 -11.65 -3.45
C ALA A 336 -1.19 -12.88 -3.63
N PRO A 337 -0.69 -14.00 -4.17
CA PRO A 337 -1.49 -15.20 -4.37
C PRO A 337 -2.09 -15.75 -3.07
N GLY A 338 -3.40 -16.03 -3.09
CA GLY A 338 -4.14 -16.62 -1.96
C GLY A 338 -4.58 -15.64 -0.88
N PHE A 339 -4.57 -14.34 -1.17
CA PHE A 339 -5.15 -13.32 -0.30
C PHE A 339 -6.58 -12.96 -0.73
N GLU A 340 -7.54 -13.14 0.17
CA GLU A 340 -8.89 -12.59 0.00
C GLU A 340 -8.90 -11.11 0.34
N PHE A 341 -8.67 -10.29 -0.68
CA PHE A 341 -8.87 -8.86 -0.58
C PHE A 341 -10.31 -8.55 -0.20
N ARG A 342 -10.51 -7.76 0.86
CA ARG A 342 -11.84 -7.28 1.29
C ARG A 342 -12.38 -6.26 0.28
N ARG A 343 -12.82 -6.74 -0.89
CA ARG A 343 -13.34 -5.93 -2.00
C ARG A 343 -14.41 -4.94 -1.56
N ALA A 344 -15.28 -5.33 -0.61
CA ALA A 344 -16.37 -4.47 -0.12
C ALA A 344 -15.86 -3.15 0.50
N ASN A 345 -14.86 -3.21 1.38
CA ASN A 345 -14.32 -2.02 2.05
C ASN A 345 -13.60 -1.10 1.05
N PHE A 346 -12.90 -1.68 0.08
CA PHE A 346 -12.24 -0.92 -0.97
C PHE A 346 -13.24 -0.25 -1.91
N GLN A 347 -14.27 -0.97 -2.36
CA GLN A 347 -15.33 -0.40 -3.18
C GLN A 347 -16.07 0.73 -2.46
N GLU A 348 -16.33 0.59 -1.16
CA GLU A 348 -16.94 1.65 -0.35
C GLU A 348 -16.03 2.87 -0.24
N LEU A 349 -14.72 2.68 -0.01
CA LEU A 349 -13.74 3.78 -0.01
C LEU A 349 -13.71 4.49 -1.37
N MET A 350 -13.61 3.73 -2.46
CA MET A 350 -13.52 4.29 -3.81
C MET A 350 -14.81 5.03 -4.21
N ARG A 351 -15.98 4.51 -3.83
CA ARG A 351 -17.26 5.22 -3.99
C ARG A 351 -17.33 6.48 -3.13
N SER A 352 -16.84 6.43 -1.88
CA SER A 352 -16.75 7.62 -1.04
C SER A 352 -15.84 8.70 -1.64
N LEU A 353 -14.77 8.31 -2.35
CA LEU A 353 -13.90 9.25 -3.07
C LEU A 353 -14.58 9.83 -4.32
N LEU A 354 -15.47 9.07 -4.96
CA LEU A 354 -16.28 9.52 -6.08
C LEU A 354 -17.42 10.46 -5.65
N ASP A 355 -17.95 10.26 -4.43
CA ASP A 355 -19.08 11.01 -3.86
C ASP A 355 -18.65 12.29 -3.12
N GLY A 356 -17.36 12.45 -2.81
CA GLY A 356 -16.81 13.67 -2.23
C GLY A 356 -16.92 14.85 -3.20
N GLU A 357 -17.47 15.98 -2.75
CA GLU A 357 -17.62 17.21 -3.57
C GLU A 357 -16.28 17.80 -4.04
N SER A 358 -15.18 17.37 -3.42
CA SER A 358 -13.82 17.67 -3.87
C SER A 358 -13.14 16.36 -4.31
N ALA A 359 -12.58 16.36 -5.53
CA ALA A 359 -11.74 15.28 -6.08
C ALA A 359 -10.45 14.99 -5.26
N PHE A 360 -10.32 15.58 -4.07
CA PHE A 360 -9.14 15.61 -3.22
C PHE A 360 -9.52 15.62 -1.72
N ASP A 361 -10.46 14.79 -1.25
CA ASP A 361 -10.57 14.52 0.21
C ASP A 361 -9.40 13.65 0.69
N THR A 362 -8.21 14.25 0.65
CA THR A 362 -6.93 13.67 1.04
C THR A 362 -6.84 13.46 2.56
N GLU A 363 -7.62 14.21 3.35
CA GLU A 363 -7.73 13.98 4.79
C GLU A 363 -8.53 12.72 5.11
N GLY A 364 -9.68 12.50 4.44
CA GLY A 364 -10.44 11.25 4.54
C GLY A 364 -9.59 10.03 4.15
N LEU A 365 -8.77 10.17 3.10
CA LEU A 365 -7.86 9.13 2.63
C LEU A 365 -6.73 8.82 3.64
N ARG A 366 -6.13 9.85 4.25
CA ARG A 366 -5.08 9.69 5.27
C ARG A 366 -5.62 9.07 6.55
N LEU A 367 -6.80 9.51 7.00
CA LEU A 367 -7.48 8.92 8.16
C LEU A 367 -7.88 7.47 7.88
N ALA A 368 -8.33 7.13 6.67
CA ALA A 368 -8.61 5.73 6.30
C ALA A 368 -7.36 4.84 6.20
N SER A 369 -6.16 5.43 6.04
CA SER A 369 -4.89 4.70 5.83
C SER A 369 -4.09 4.40 7.10
N ALA A 370 -4.48 4.97 8.24
CA ALA A 370 -4.03 4.50 9.55
C ALA A 370 -5.29 4.02 10.27
N SER A 371 -5.28 2.82 10.82
CA SER A 371 -6.39 2.35 11.65
C SER A 371 -5.91 2.09 13.08
N ILE A 372 -6.82 1.66 13.92
CA ILE A 372 -6.63 1.22 15.29
C ILE A 372 -7.46 -0.05 15.45
N GLN A 373 -6.96 -0.99 16.25
CA GLN A 373 -7.70 -2.18 16.65
C GLN A 373 -8.30 -1.94 18.03
N VAL A 374 -9.62 -2.02 18.13
CA VAL A 374 -10.36 -1.85 19.37
C VAL A 374 -11.18 -3.10 19.65
N TYR A 375 -11.41 -3.38 20.92
CA TYR A 375 -12.02 -4.62 21.37
C TYR A 375 -13.43 -4.35 21.90
N THR A 376 -14.37 -5.22 21.56
CA THR A 376 -15.66 -5.26 22.25
C THR A 376 -15.48 -5.84 23.66
N PRO A 377 -16.47 -5.68 24.56
CA PRO A 377 -16.44 -6.33 25.88
C PRO A 377 -16.38 -7.86 25.82
N ARG A 378 -16.83 -8.44 24.70
CA ARG A 378 -16.81 -9.89 24.43
C ARG A 378 -15.48 -10.38 23.86
N GLY A 379 -14.54 -9.47 23.57
CA GLY A 379 -13.23 -9.79 23.00
C GLY A 379 -13.17 -9.75 21.47
N ASP A 380 -14.29 -9.49 20.78
CA ASP A 380 -14.29 -9.34 19.32
C ASP A 380 -13.47 -8.11 18.90
N VAL A 381 -12.59 -8.27 17.91
CA VAL A 381 -11.74 -7.20 17.39
C VAL A 381 -12.48 -6.42 16.30
N ARG A 382 -12.44 -5.08 16.39
CA ARG A 382 -12.91 -4.15 15.36
C ARG A 382 -11.76 -3.25 14.90
N THR A 383 -11.71 -3.00 13.60
CA THR A 383 -10.70 -2.13 12.98
C THR A 383 -11.35 -0.83 12.56
N LEU A 384 -10.91 0.29 13.14
CA LEU A 384 -11.42 1.64 12.84
C LEU A 384 -10.29 2.56 12.37
N PRO A 385 -10.55 3.59 11.55
CA PRO A 385 -9.56 4.64 11.26
C PRO A 385 -8.91 5.25 12.51
N GLU A 386 -7.62 5.58 12.46
CA GLU A 386 -6.91 6.28 13.53
C GLU A 386 -7.54 7.64 13.75
N GLY A 387 -7.79 8.01 15.01
CA GLY A 387 -8.57 9.19 15.34
C GLY A 387 -10.09 8.96 15.28
N SER A 388 -10.56 7.72 15.11
CA SER A 388 -11.97 7.38 15.34
C SER A 388 -12.38 7.67 16.78
N SER A 389 -13.62 8.12 16.94
CA SER A 389 -14.24 8.34 18.24
C SER A 389 -14.99 7.11 18.72
N ALA A 390 -15.36 7.08 20.01
CA ALA A 390 -16.26 6.03 20.53
C ALA A 390 -17.62 6.01 19.81
N LEU A 391 -18.04 7.15 19.26
CA LEU A 391 -19.22 7.23 18.41
C LEU A 391 -19.04 6.51 17.06
N ASP A 392 -17.87 6.64 16.44
CA ASP A 392 -17.55 5.90 15.20
C ASP A 392 -17.60 4.38 15.44
N PHE A 393 -17.11 3.92 16.59
CA PHE A 393 -17.23 2.51 17.00
C PHE A 393 -18.68 2.03 17.13
N ALA A 394 -19.57 2.88 17.68
CA ALA A 394 -20.99 2.56 17.80
C ALA A 394 -21.63 2.33 16.42
N PHE A 395 -21.37 3.22 15.46
CA PHE A 395 -21.87 3.12 14.08
C PHE A 395 -21.23 1.99 13.26
N ASP A 396 -20.00 1.57 13.60
CA ASP A 396 -19.34 0.41 12.98
C ASP A 396 -19.99 -0.92 13.39
N ILE A 397 -20.42 -1.04 14.65
CA ILE A 397 -21.15 -2.22 15.12
C ILE A 397 -22.53 -2.28 14.49
N HIS A 398 -23.33 -1.21 14.65
CA HIS A 398 -24.69 -1.15 14.09
C HIS A 398 -25.18 0.30 13.98
N GLU A 399 -25.95 0.62 12.94
CA GLU A 399 -26.50 1.98 12.76
C GLU A 399 -27.40 2.37 13.94
N ASP A 400 -28.28 1.46 14.38
CA ASP A 400 -29.14 1.70 15.56
C ASP A 400 -28.35 1.92 16.85
N LEU A 401 -27.25 1.18 17.07
CA LEU A 401 -26.39 1.39 18.23
C LEU A 401 -25.78 2.80 18.19
N GLY A 402 -25.33 3.24 17.02
CA GLY A 402 -24.83 4.59 16.81
C GLY A 402 -25.88 5.67 17.08
N LEU A 403 -27.09 5.54 16.52
CA LEU A 403 -28.17 6.51 16.69
C LEU A 403 -28.66 6.63 18.14
N HIS A 404 -28.61 5.53 18.90
CA HIS A 404 -29.03 5.46 20.29
C HIS A 404 -27.86 5.60 21.29
N ALA A 405 -26.64 5.89 20.82
CA ALA A 405 -25.48 5.98 21.68
C ALA A 405 -25.61 7.15 22.68
N CYS A 406 -25.47 6.86 23.98
CA CYS A 406 -25.55 7.89 25.03
C CYS A 406 -24.24 8.08 25.79
N ARG A 407 -23.52 6.98 26.07
CA ARG A 407 -22.28 6.97 26.84
C ARG A 407 -21.34 5.91 26.31
N ALA A 408 -20.04 6.15 26.43
CA ALA A 408 -19.02 5.17 26.12
C ALA A 408 -18.21 4.83 27.37
N ARG A 409 -17.82 3.56 27.51
CA ARG A 409 -16.89 3.08 28.51
C ARG A 409 -15.65 2.53 27.79
N ILE A 410 -14.50 3.14 28.03
CA ILE A 410 -13.22 2.79 27.41
C ILE A 410 -12.32 2.22 28.50
N ASN A 411 -11.88 0.98 28.35
CA ASN A 411 -11.08 0.23 29.34
C ASN A 411 -11.70 0.26 30.75
N GLY A 412 -13.03 0.10 30.83
CA GLY A 412 -13.78 0.14 32.09
C GLY A 412 -14.07 1.55 32.64
N GLN A 413 -13.52 2.62 32.06
CA GLN A 413 -13.76 4.00 32.49
C GLN A 413 -14.80 4.72 31.62
N THR A 414 -15.76 5.39 32.24
CA THR A 414 -16.73 6.22 31.53
C THR A 414 -16.05 7.41 30.84
N ARG A 415 -16.28 7.55 29.53
CA ARG A 415 -15.75 8.61 28.67
C ARG A 415 -16.86 9.20 27.80
N LEU A 416 -16.58 10.35 27.18
CA LEU A 416 -17.53 10.99 26.27
C LEU A 416 -17.54 10.27 24.92
N LEU A 417 -18.66 10.35 24.19
CA LEU A 417 -18.78 9.76 22.84
C LEU A 417 -17.74 10.32 21.84
N LYS A 418 -17.31 11.58 22.04
CA LYS A 418 -16.28 12.25 21.22
C LYS A 418 -14.85 11.77 21.52
N SER A 419 -14.64 10.98 22.58
CA SER A 419 -13.30 10.55 22.98
C SER A 419 -12.66 9.73 21.87
N ARG A 420 -11.42 10.10 21.52
CA ARG A 420 -10.62 9.42 20.49
C ARG A 420 -10.13 8.09 21.06
N LEU A 421 -10.30 7.04 20.28
CA LEU A 421 -9.90 5.69 20.62
C LEU A 421 -8.42 5.47 20.31
N MET A 422 -7.77 4.64 21.12
CA MET A 422 -6.40 4.18 20.91
C MET A 422 -6.36 2.70 20.52
N ASP A 423 -5.27 2.31 19.85
CA ASP A 423 -5.00 0.90 19.55
C ASP A 423 -4.91 0.07 20.84
N GLY A 424 -5.70 -0.99 20.93
CA GLY A 424 -5.81 -1.83 22.13
C GLY A 424 -7.00 -1.52 23.04
N ASP A 425 -7.72 -0.42 22.83
CA ASP A 425 -8.80 -0.02 23.73
C ASP A 425 -9.99 -1.00 23.68
N GLN A 426 -10.49 -1.41 24.85
CA GLN A 426 -11.78 -2.08 24.98
C GLN A 426 -12.89 -1.04 25.11
N VAL A 427 -13.85 -1.06 24.19
CA VAL A 427 -14.91 -0.05 24.10
C VAL A 427 -16.28 -0.71 24.27
N GLU A 428 -17.07 -0.14 25.16
CA GLU A 428 -18.48 -0.47 25.35
C GLU A 428 -19.31 0.79 25.15
N VAL A 429 -20.45 0.67 24.48
CA VAL A 429 -21.36 1.78 24.22
C VAL A 429 -22.71 1.46 24.86
N GLU A 430 -23.17 2.36 25.70
CA GLU A 430 -24.49 2.29 26.32
C GLU A 430 -25.52 2.95 25.38
N GLN A 431 -26.69 2.32 25.28
CA GLN A 431 -27.81 2.78 24.45
C GLN A 431 -28.87 3.49 25.29
N CYS A 432 -29.43 4.57 24.75
CA CYS A 432 -30.67 5.16 25.21
C CYS A 432 -31.88 4.60 24.46
N LYS A 433 -33.07 4.73 25.04
CA LYS A 433 -34.34 4.29 24.41
C LYS A 433 -34.79 5.19 23.26
N ILE A 434 -34.33 6.44 23.24
CA ILE A 434 -34.71 7.45 22.23
C ILE A 434 -33.42 7.96 21.58
N PRO A 435 -33.36 8.06 20.24
CA PRO A 435 -32.19 8.55 19.53
C PRO A 435 -32.02 10.07 19.71
N GLU A 436 -31.02 10.48 20.50
CA GLU A 436 -30.66 11.88 20.78
C GLU A 436 -29.52 12.37 19.89
N VAL A 437 -29.65 12.17 18.58
CA VAL A 437 -28.62 12.58 17.62
C VAL A 437 -28.56 14.10 17.51
N LEU A 438 -27.38 14.66 17.77
CA LEU A 438 -27.11 16.09 17.69
C LEU A 438 -26.33 16.43 16.40
N PRO A 439 -26.58 17.61 15.76
CA PRO A 439 -25.80 18.05 14.60
C PRO A 439 -24.28 18.06 14.84
N LYS A 440 -23.86 18.34 16.08
CA LYS A 440 -22.46 18.37 16.51
C LYS A 440 -21.73 17.02 16.39
N TRP A 441 -22.45 15.90 16.30
CA TRP A 441 -21.86 14.58 16.09
C TRP A 441 -21.12 14.47 14.74
N LEU A 442 -21.49 15.30 13.75
CA LEU A 442 -20.77 15.38 12.48
C LEU A 442 -19.32 15.87 12.65
N GLU A 443 -19.04 16.67 13.67
CA GLU A 443 -17.68 17.13 14.00
C GLU A 443 -16.88 16.08 14.78
N TRP A 444 -17.58 15.19 15.50
CA TRP A 444 -16.94 14.19 16.37
C TRP A 444 -16.57 12.93 15.61
N THR A 445 -17.36 12.59 14.59
CA THR A 445 -17.17 11.41 13.75
C THR A 445 -16.08 11.61 12.71
N ALA A 446 -15.17 10.64 12.65
CA ALA A 446 -14.13 10.57 11.63
C ALA A 446 -14.59 9.74 10.42
N THR A 447 -15.48 8.76 10.63
CA THR A 447 -15.82 7.76 9.61
C THR A 447 -16.93 8.26 8.67
N PRO A 448 -16.81 8.02 7.34
CA PRO A 448 -17.85 8.38 6.37
C PRO A 448 -19.19 7.71 6.66
N ARG A 449 -19.16 6.43 7.07
CA ARG A 449 -20.36 5.65 7.42
C ARG A 449 -21.16 6.30 8.56
N ALA A 450 -20.49 6.72 9.63
CA ALA A 450 -21.15 7.41 10.74
C ALA A 450 -21.72 8.76 10.29
N ARG A 451 -20.94 9.56 9.54
CA ARG A 451 -21.39 10.86 9.01
C ARG A 451 -22.64 10.73 8.12
N ASN A 452 -22.66 9.74 7.23
CA ASN A 452 -23.78 9.51 6.32
C ASN A 452 -25.05 9.07 7.08
N SER A 453 -24.90 8.18 8.05
CA SER A 453 -26.00 7.73 8.91
C SER A 453 -26.60 8.90 9.72
N ILE A 454 -25.74 9.73 10.33
CA ILE A 454 -26.16 10.94 11.06
C ILE A 454 -26.87 11.93 10.14
N ARG A 455 -26.31 12.22 8.95
CA ARG A 455 -26.94 13.12 7.97
C ARG A 455 -28.31 12.64 7.55
N ARG A 456 -28.45 11.33 7.29
CA ARG A 456 -29.73 10.72 6.90
C ARG A 456 -30.78 10.87 7.99
N TYR A 457 -30.43 10.61 9.25
CA TYR A 457 -31.33 10.79 10.39
C TYR A 457 -31.70 12.26 10.63
N LEU A 458 -30.74 13.19 10.54
CA LEU A 458 -31.04 14.62 10.67
C LEU A 458 -31.96 15.12 9.55
N ARG A 459 -31.79 14.61 8.32
CA ARG A 459 -32.68 14.92 7.19
C ARG A 459 -34.09 14.38 7.39
N SER A 460 -34.27 13.16 7.89
CA SER A 460 -35.61 12.62 8.17
C SER A 460 -36.32 13.43 9.25
N ARG A 461 -35.61 13.79 10.32
CA ARG A 461 -36.13 14.64 11.39
C ARG A 461 -36.58 16.03 10.92
N VAL A 462 -35.83 16.65 9.99
CA VAL A 462 -36.24 17.95 9.39
C VAL A 462 -37.46 17.79 8.49
N LYS A 463 -37.57 16.67 7.76
CA LYS A 463 -38.74 16.37 6.91
C LYS A 463 -40.00 16.03 7.71
N GLU A 464 -39.87 15.43 8.89
CA GLU A 464 -41.00 15.16 9.80
C GLU A 464 -41.45 16.41 10.58
N ALA A 465 -40.57 17.40 10.70
CA ALA A 465 -40.85 18.68 11.35
C ALA A 465 -41.37 19.77 10.37
N SER A 466 -41.33 19.49 9.07
CA SER A 466 -41.92 20.31 7.98
C SER A 466 -43.28 19.74 7.62
#